data_AF-A0A3D3NZE7-F1
#
_entry.id   AF-A0A3D3NZE7-F1
#
_cell.length_a   1.000
_cell.length_b   1.000
_cell.length_c   1.000
_cell.angle_alpha   90.00
_cell.angle_beta   90.00
_cell.angle_gamma   90.00
#
_symmetry.space_group_name_H-M   'P 1'
#
loop_
_entity.id
_entity.type
_entity.pdbx_description
1 polymer ?
#
loop_
_entity_poly.entity_id
_entity_poly.type
_entity_poly.pdbx_seq_one_letter_code
_entity_poly.pdbx_strand_id
1 'polypeptide(L)' 'VELDIRQRDERDRTRADSPLMQAPDAIYFDSTGLSAAEVEQGLLRIVRERTSNGKEIQR' A
#
# COMPACT_ATOMS: atom_id res chain seq x y z
N VAL A 1 -7.31 -4.19 -22.13
CA VAL A 1 -6.47 -4.21 -20.91
C VAL A 1 -7.15 -3.44 -19.78
N GLU A 2 -7.36 -2.13 -19.92
CA GLU A 2 -7.94 -1.31 -18.84
C GLU A 2 -9.35 -1.74 -18.40
N LEU A 3 -10.22 -2.11 -19.35
CA LEU A 3 -11.55 -2.66 -19.04
C LEU A 3 -11.50 -3.97 -18.24
N ASP A 4 -10.55 -4.84 -18.57
CA ASP A 4 -10.37 -6.12 -17.89
C ASP A 4 -9.84 -5.93 -16.46
N ILE A 5 -8.92 -4.97 -16.27
CA ILE A 5 -8.44 -4.56 -14.94
C ILE A 5 -9.59 -4.02 -14.09
N ARG A 6 -10.43 -3.13 -14.63
CA ARG A 6 -11.59 -2.58 -13.91
C ARG A 6 -12.58 -3.65 -13.47
N GLN A 7 -12.92 -4.58 -14.37
CA GLN A 7 -13.83 -5.69 -14.04
C GLN A 7 -13.28 -6.60 -12.94
N ARG A 8 -11.95 -6.82 -12.93
CA ARG A 8 -11.29 -7.58 -11.87
C ARG A 8 -11.34 -6.84 -10.53
N ASP A 9 -11.01 -5.55 -10.52
CA ASP A 9 -11.06 -4.73 -9.30
C ASP A 9 -12.46 -4.67 -8.69
N GLU A 10 -13.51 -4.53 -9.52
CA GLU A 10 -14.90 -4.55 -9.07
C GLU A 10 -15.29 -5.89 -8.44
N ARG A 11 -14.92 -6.99 -9.08
CA ARG A 11 -15.13 -8.34 -8.54
C ARG A 11 -14.39 -8.56 -7.22
N ASP A 12 -13.13 -8.14 -7.15
CA ASP A 12 -12.31 -8.31 -5.94
C ASP A 12 -12.82 -7.45 -4.77
N ARG A 13 -13.37 -6.26 -5.03
CA ARG A 13 -14.01 -5.41 -4.01
C ARG A 13 -15.33 -5.98 -3.47
N THR A 14 -16.05 -6.76 -4.28
CA THR A 14 -17.41 -7.24 -3.96
C THR A 14 -17.49 -8.71 -3.57
N ARG A 15 -16.37 -9.45 -3.56
CA ARG A 15 -16.36 -10.86 -3.16
C ARG A 15 -16.80 -11.04 -1.71
N ALA A 16 -17.57 -12.11 -1.45
CA ALA A 16 -18.08 -12.43 -0.12
C ALA A 16 -16.95 -12.73 0.89
N ASP A 17 -15.92 -13.46 0.45
CA ASP A 17 -14.80 -13.86 1.30
C ASP A 17 -13.57 -12.97 1.08
N SER A 18 -13.04 -12.41 2.18
CA SER A 18 -11.82 -11.58 2.19
C SER A 18 -11.81 -10.43 1.16
N PRO A 19 -12.83 -9.54 1.05
CA PRO A 19 -12.90 -8.53 0.00
C PRO A 19 -11.65 -7.63 -0.10
N LEU A 20 -11.37 -7.10 -1.30
CA LEU A 20 -10.33 -6.11 -1.52
C LEU A 20 -10.74 -4.77 -0.88
N MET A 21 -10.39 -4.61 0.38
CA MET A 21 -10.62 -3.40 1.16
C MET A 21 -9.38 -3.08 2.01
N GLN A 22 -9.19 -1.79 2.28
CA GLN A 22 -8.13 -1.33 3.17
C GLN A 22 -8.45 -1.76 4.62
N ALA A 23 -7.46 -2.31 5.32
CA ALA A 23 -7.61 -2.60 6.75
C ALA A 23 -7.70 -1.29 7.56
N PRO A 24 -8.37 -1.28 8.73
CA PRO A 24 -8.57 -0.04 9.51
C PRO A 24 -7.29 0.70 9.90
N ASP A 25 -6.18 -0.02 10.08
CA ASP A 25 -4.88 0.51 10.46
C ASP A 25 -3.90 0.63 9.27
N ALA A 26 -4.28 0.16 8.09
CA ALA A 26 -3.44 0.22 6.90
C ALA A 26 -3.27 1.66 6.40
N ILE A 27 -2.08 1.98 5.90
CA ILE A 27 -1.80 3.28 5.26
C ILE A 27 -2.03 3.13 3.77
N TYR A 28 -2.78 4.06 3.19
CA TYR A 28 -2.93 4.16 1.74
C TYR A 28 -1.67 4.81 1.15
N PHE A 29 -1.02 4.13 0.21
CA PHE A 29 0.18 4.60 -0.46
C PHE A 29 -0.06 4.55 -1.97
N ASP A 30 -0.24 5.72 -2.59
CA ASP A 30 -0.38 5.84 -4.04
C ASP A 30 1.00 5.90 -4.69
N SER A 31 1.30 4.91 -5.53
CA SER A 31 2.55 4.80 -6.27
C SER A 31 2.43 5.26 -7.73
N THR A 32 1.31 5.88 -8.12
CA THR A 32 1.09 6.31 -9.50
C THR A 32 2.18 7.29 -9.94
N GLY A 33 2.89 6.94 -11.02
CA GLY A 33 3.96 7.77 -11.57
C GLY A 33 5.30 7.71 -10.82
N LEU A 34 5.40 6.91 -9.75
CA LEU A 34 6.67 6.68 -9.04
C LEU A 34 7.47 5.56 -9.69
N SER A 35 8.79 5.71 -9.68
CA SER A 35 9.72 4.62 -9.94
C SER A 35 9.74 3.63 -8.78
N ALA A 36 10.21 2.41 -9.04
CA ALA A 36 10.36 1.38 -8.01
C ALA A 36 11.23 1.85 -6.83
N ALA A 37 12.27 2.63 -7.08
CA ALA A 37 13.16 3.16 -6.04
C ALA A 37 12.46 4.20 -5.15
N GLU A 38 11.61 5.05 -5.74
CA GLU A 38 10.80 6.03 -4.97
C GLU A 38 9.75 5.34 -4.12
N VAL A 39 9.13 4.27 -4.65
CA VAL A 39 8.21 3.41 -3.89
C VAL A 39 8.91 2.77 -2.70
N GLU A 40 10.09 2.18 -2.91
CA GLU A 40 10.88 1.57 -1.85
C GLU A 40 11.22 2.57 -0.74
N GLN A 41 11.72 3.76 -1.10
CA GLN A 41 12.04 4.80 -0.14
C GLN A 41 10.82 5.28 0.65
N GLY A 42 9.67 5.45 -0.03
CA GLY A 42 8.41 5.81 0.60
C GLY A 42 7.94 4.78 1.63
N LEU A 43 7.97 3.49 1.26
CA LEU A 43 7.61 2.41 2.17
C LEU A 43 8.56 2.29 3.37
N LEU A 44 9.87 2.40 3.16
CA LEU A 44 10.86 2.36 4.25
C LEU A 44 10.65 3.48 5.26
N ARG A 45 10.25 4.68 4.80
CA ARG A 45 9.89 5.79 5.70
C ARG A 45 8.67 5.45 6.55
N ILE A 46 7.58 5.00 5.93
CA ILE A 46 6.34 4.63 6.63
C ILE A 46 6.60 3.55 7.69
N VAL A 47 7.39 2.53 7.34
CA VAL A 47 7.74 1.46 8.27
C VAL A 47 8.55 2.01 9.44
N ARG A 48 9.59 2.81 9.19
CA ARG A 48 10.42 3.39 10.26
C ARG A 48 9.60 4.27 11.22
N GLU A 49 8.67 5.07 10.70
CA GLU A 49 7.79 5.91 11.52
C GLU A 49 6.88 5.07 12.46
N ARG A 50 6.53 3.83 12.07
CA ARG A 50 5.65 2.95 12.86
C ARG A 50 6.36 1.91 13.71
N THR A 51 7.50 1.38 13.27
CA THR A 51 8.23 0.31 14.00
C THR A 51 9.24 0.88 14.99
N SER A 52 9.78 2.07 14.72
CA SER A 52 10.68 2.74 15.63
C SER A 52 9.83 3.52 16.63
N ASN A 53 9.54 2.91 17.79
CA ASN A 53 9.05 3.59 18.99
C ASN A 53 10.04 4.68 19.47
N GLY A 54 10.20 5.78 18.72
CA GLY A 54 10.99 6.93 19.11
C GLY A 54 12.50 6.70 19.30
N LYS A 55 13.10 5.64 18.75
CA LYS A 55 14.56 5.48 18.73
C LYS A 55 15.08 5.45 17.31
N GLU A 56 15.85 6.48 16.97
CA GLU A 56 16.68 6.52 15.75
C GLU A 56 17.47 5.21 15.64
N ILE A 57 17.44 4.59 14.47
CA ILE A 57 18.56 3.76 14.05
C ILE A 57 19.64 4.75 13.62
N GLN A 58 20.47 5.15 14.58
CA GLN A 58 21.71 5.86 14.29
C GLN A 58 22.59 4.95 13.44
N ARG A 59 22.97 5.44 12.26
CA ARG A 59 24.16 4.97 11.55
C ARG A 59 25.25 6.01 11.72
#